data_AF-A0A973KQT2-F1
#
_entry.id   AF-A0A973KQT2-F1
#
_cell.length_a   1.000
_cell.length_b   1.000
_cell.length_c   1.000
_cell.angle_alpha   90.00
_cell.angle_beta   90.00
_cell.angle_gamma   90.00
#
_symmetry.space_group_name_H-M   'P 1'
#
loop_
_entity.id
_entity.type
_entity.pdbx_description
1 polymer ?
#
loop_
_entity_poly.entity_id
_entity_poly.type
_entity_poly.pdbx_seq_one_letter_code
_entity_poly.pdbx_strand_id
1 'polypeptide(L)'
;MEPTESTKSMQQATALRLLPWLSPEGRPCYLSSGSEGGHLSRLADATEAQLLATGAEVLGFARKVLGDPMSPYTEVRYSGIRLAECLGDALRVAESRGLRLPVPDTDVEDAGGDEVRDE
;
A
#
# COMPACT_ATOMS: atom_id res chain seq x y z
N MET A 1 -26.16 33.47 9.30
CA MET A 1 -26.84 32.31 9.91
C MET A 1 -26.48 31.12 9.05
N GLU A 2 -25.43 30.39 9.43
CA GLU A 2 -24.92 29.24 8.66
C GLU A 2 -25.86 28.04 8.73
N PRO A 3 -25.74 27.13 7.75
CA PRO A 3 -25.11 25.86 8.10
C PRO A 3 -24.08 25.41 7.04
N THR A 4 -22.79 25.53 7.35
CA THR A 4 -21.68 24.87 6.62
C THR A 4 -21.23 23.59 7.33
N GLU A 5 -22.15 22.80 7.89
CA GLU A 5 -21.80 21.52 8.53
C GLU A 5 -21.74 20.33 7.54
N SER A 6 -22.38 20.41 6.37
CA SER A 6 -22.43 19.27 5.43
C SER A 6 -21.16 19.05 4.62
N THR A 7 -20.30 20.05 4.45
CA THR A 7 -19.04 19.88 3.69
C THR A 7 -17.92 19.31 4.57
N LYS A 8 -18.03 19.46 5.90
CA LYS A 8 -17.06 18.92 6.85
C LYS A 8 -17.20 17.41 7.04
N SER A 9 -18.40 16.85 6.81
CA SER A 9 -18.66 15.41 6.94
C SER A 9 -18.10 14.58 5.76
N MET A 10 -17.92 15.18 4.58
CA MET A 10 -17.29 14.50 3.44
C MET A 10 -15.75 14.53 3.49
N GLN A 11 -15.16 15.49 4.21
CA GLN A 11 -13.71 15.54 4.47
C GLN A 11 -13.28 14.66 5.65
N GLN A 12 -14.22 14.19 6.47
CA GLN A 12 -14.00 13.22 7.53
C GLN A 12 -14.13 11.76 7.07
N ALA A 13 -14.18 11.47 5.76
CA ALA A 13 -13.99 10.11 5.23
C ALA A 13 -12.51 9.69 5.29
N THR A 14 -11.93 9.81 6.48
CA THR A 14 -11.03 8.84 7.14
C THR A 14 -10.55 7.69 6.26
N ALA A 15 -9.34 7.83 5.72
CA ALA A 15 -8.67 6.89 4.84
C ALA A 15 -8.74 5.44 5.36
N LEU A 16 -9.45 4.56 4.67
CA LEU A 16 -9.47 3.14 4.99
C LEU A 16 -8.08 2.52 4.77
N ARG A 17 -7.55 1.81 5.76
CA ARG A 17 -6.31 1.06 5.64
C ARG A 17 -6.56 -0.24 4.86
N LEU A 18 -5.88 -0.42 3.73
CA LEU A 18 -5.82 -1.70 3.03
C LEU A 18 -5.06 -2.73 3.89
N LEU A 19 -5.64 -3.91 4.09
CA LEU A 19 -5.04 -5.00 4.85
C LEU A 19 -4.16 -5.90 3.96
N PRO A 20 -3.05 -6.47 4.47
CA PRO A 20 -2.11 -7.24 3.67
C PRO A 20 -2.64 -8.63 3.26
N TRP A 21 -3.79 -9.05 3.77
CA TRP A 21 -4.49 -10.28 3.36
C TRP A 21 -5.73 -9.97 2.51
N LEU A 22 -6.21 -11.00 1.81
CA LEU A 22 -7.47 -10.99 1.09
C LEU A 22 -8.57 -11.65 1.95
N SER A 23 -9.82 -11.42 1.57
CA SER A 23 -10.94 -12.21 2.06
C SER A 23 -10.82 -13.66 1.54
N PRO A 24 -11.56 -14.62 2.12
CA PRO A 24 -11.62 -15.98 1.59
C PRO A 24 -12.02 -16.04 0.11
N GLU A 25 -12.79 -15.06 -0.37
CA GLU A 25 -13.20 -14.92 -1.77
C GLU A 25 -12.17 -14.18 -2.64
N GLY A 26 -10.98 -13.89 -2.10
CA GLY A 26 -9.90 -13.22 -2.81
C GLY A 26 -10.08 -11.70 -2.98
N ARG A 27 -10.98 -11.07 -2.20
CA ARG A 27 -11.23 -9.63 -2.32
C ARG A 27 -10.34 -8.81 -1.36
N PRO A 28 -9.90 -7.59 -1.74
CA PRO A 28 -9.19 -6.70 -0.82
C PRO A 28 -10.01 -6.41 0.44
N CYS A 29 -9.36 -6.44 1.60
CA CYS A 29 -9.97 -6.09 2.88
C CYS A 29 -9.47 -4.74 3.39
N TYR A 30 -10.34 -4.02 4.10
CA TYR A 30 -10.07 -2.66 4.58
C TYR A 30 -10.39 -2.52 6.07
N LEU A 31 -9.64 -1.67 6.75
CA LEU A 31 -9.78 -1.33 8.15
C LEU A 31 -10.03 0.17 8.30
N SER A 32 -11.00 0.58 9.12
CA SER A 32 -11.32 2.00 9.32
C SER A 32 -10.18 2.77 10.02
N SER A 33 -9.92 4.01 9.62
CA SER A 33 -8.81 4.83 10.14
C SER A 33 -8.90 5.08 11.66
N GLY A 34 -10.11 5.04 12.24
CA GLY A 34 -10.32 5.18 13.69
C GLY A 34 -9.75 4.03 14.53
N SER A 35 -9.15 3.02 13.89
CA SER A 35 -8.57 1.85 14.54
C SER A 35 -7.05 1.75 14.38
N GLU A 36 -6.39 2.83 13.97
CA GLU A 36 -4.92 2.92 14.05
C GLU A 36 -4.43 2.62 15.47
N GLY A 37 -3.32 1.88 15.56
CA GLY A 37 -2.83 1.35 16.84
C GLY A 37 -3.67 0.22 17.46
N GLY A 38 -4.85 -0.12 16.91
CA GLY A 38 -5.70 -1.23 17.35
C GLY A 38 -5.13 -2.62 17.05
N HIS A 39 -5.77 -3.67 17.57
CA HIS A 39 -5.31 -5.07 17.41
C HIS A 39 -5.16 -5.48 15.94
N LEU A 40 -6.15 -5.17 15.10
CA LEU A 40 -6.09 -5.47 13.66
C LEU A 40 -5.02 -4.67 12.93
N SER A 41 -4.77 -3.43 13.35
CA SER A 41 -3.71 -2.60 12.76
C SER A 41 -2.33 -3.19 13.07
N ARG A 42 -2.08 -3.61 14.32
CA ARG A 42 -0.84 -4.29 14.69
C ARG A 42 -0.68 -5.67 14.03
N LEU A 43 -1.78 -6.40 13.86
CA LEU A 43 -1.77 -7.66 13.11
C LEU A 43 -1.38 -7.40 11.64
N ALA A 44 -1.93 -6.36 11.02
CA ALA A 44 -1.56 -5.94 9.67
C ALA A 44 -0.07 -5.59 9.59
N ASP A 45 0.47 -4.82 10.54
CA ASP A 45 1.90 -4.50 10.57
C ASP A 45 2.78 -5.76 10.69
N ALA A 46 2.40 -6.70 11.57
CA ALA A 46 3.11 -7.96 11.74
C ALA A 46 3.06 -8.84 10.48
N THR A 47 1.90 -8.91 9.82
CA THR A 47 1.75 -9.66 8.56
C THR A 47 2.55 -9.01 7.43
N GLU A 48 2.51 -7.68 7.28
CA GLU A 48 3.35 -6.96 6.30
C GLU A 48 4.84 -7.29 6.51
N ALA A 49 5.31 -7.27 7.76
CA ALA A 49 6.69 -7.61 8.09
C ALA A 49 7.02 -9.07 7.75
N GLN A 50 6.11 -10.01 8.05
CA GLN A 50 6.29 -11.43 7.73
C GLN A 50 6.33 -11.69 6.22
N LEU A 51 5.47 -11.05 5.43
CA LEU A 51 5.45 -11.17 3.98
C LEU A 51 6.76 -10.68 3.36
N LEU A 52 7.27 -9.53 3.82
CA LEU A 52 8.55 -9.01 3.36
C LEU A 52 9.74 -9.88 3.77
N ALA A 53 9.74 -10.41 5.00
CA ALA A 53 10.77 -11.35 5.46
C ALA A 53 10.78 -12.64 4.62
N THR A 54 9.59 -13.21 4.36
CA THR A 54 9.44 -14.39 3.50
C THR A 54 9.97 -14.11 2.10
N GLY A 55 9.63 -12.94 1.53
CA GLY A 55 10.15 -12.53 0.23
C GLY A 55 11.68 -12.41 0.20
N ALA A 56 12.29 -11.88 1.26
CA ALA A 56 13.75 -11.80 1.37
C ALA A 56 14.42 -13.20 1.43
N GLU A 57 13.83 -14.13 2.18
CA GLU A 57 14.30 -15.52 2.23
C GLU A 57 14.19 -16.23 0.87
N VAL A 58 13.01 -16.14 0.24
CA VAL A 58 12.77 -16.71 -1.10
C VAL A 58 13.72 -16.13 -2.14
N LEU A 59 13.97 -14.82 -2.11
CA LEU A 59 14.94 -14.18 -2.99
C LEU A 59 16.36 -14.73 -2.76
N GLY A 60 16.74 -14.98 -1.50
CA GLY A 60 18.03 -15.60 -1.16
C GLY A 60 18.19 -17.00 -1.76
N PHE A 61 17.16 -17.84 -1.69
CA PHE A 61 17.18 -19.18 -2.32
C PHE A 61 17.17 -19.10 -3.84
N ALA A 62 16.30 -18.27 -4.42
CA ALA A 62 16.18 -18.13 -5.86
C ALA A 62 17.48 -17.63 -6.50
N ARG A 63 18.21 -16.71 -5.84
CA ARG A 63 19.54 -16.27 -6.33
C ARG A 63 20.55 -17.40 -6.44
N LYS A 64 20.51 -18.41 -5.55
CA LYS A 64 21.40 -19.57 -5.62
C LYS A 64 21.04 -20.46 -6.81
N VAL A 65 19.75 -20.76 -7.00
CA VAL A 65 19.26 -21.57 -8.13
C VAL A 65 19.55 -20.87 -9.47
N LEU A 66 19.18 -19.60 -9.59
CA LEU A 66 19.36 -18.84 -10.83
C LEU A 66 20.84 -18.54 -11.14
N GLY A 67 21.71 -18.58 -10.13
CA GLY A 67 23.15 -18.38 -10.29
C GLY A 67 23.92 -19.62 -10.76
N ASP A 68 23.33 -20.81 -10.66
CA ASP A 68 23.92 -22.06 -11.15
C ASP A 68 23.37 -22.40 -12.55
N PRO A 69 24.19 -22.32 -13.62
CA PRO A 69 23.78 -22.67 -14.98
C PRO A 69 23.34 -24.14 -15.15
N MET A 70 23.71 -25.01 -14.21
CA MET A 70 23.35 -26.43 -14.22
C MET A 70 22.07 -26.73 -13.44
N SER A 71 21.44 -25.71 -12.84
CA SER A 71 20.20 -25.90 -12.09
C SER A 71 19.11 -26.55 -12.94
N PRO A 72 18.43 -27.59 -12.41
CA PRO A 72 17.34 -28.24 -13.13
C PRO A 72 16.22 -27.25 -13.51
N TYR A 73 15.65 -27.41 -14.71
CA TYR A 73 14.54 -26.58 -15.18
C TYR A 73 13.36 -26.50 -14.20
N THR A 74 13.09 -27.60 -13.48
CA THR A 74 12.03 -27.65 -12.46
C THR A 74 12.31 -26.75 -11.28
N GLU A 75 13.56 -26.64 -10.83
CA GLU A 75 13.96 -25.78 -9.72
C GLU A 75 13.95 -24.31 -10.12
N VAL A 76 14.39 -24.00 -11.34
CA VAL A 76 14.30 -22.65 -11.92
C VAL A 76 12.84 -22.23 -12.04
N ARG A 77 11.96 -23.10 -12.57
CA ARG A 77 10.53 -22.83 -12.68
C ARG A 77 9.89 -22.63 -11.31
N TYR A 78 10.20 -23.49 -10.34
CA TYR A 78 9.70 -23.36 -8.98
C TYR A 78 10.14 -22.04 -8.33
N SER A 79 11.42 -21.68 -8.48
CA SER A 79 11.95 -20.40 -7.99
C SER A 79 11.22 -19.22 -8.60
N GLY A 80 10.93 -19.26 -9.92
CA GLY A 80 10.14 -18.23 -10.59
C GLY A 80 8.72 -18.08 -10.04
N ILE A 81 8.05 -19.19 -9.74
CA ILE A 81 6.70 -19.17 -9.14
C ILE A 81 6.75 -18.53 -7.75
N ARG A 82 7.66 -18.96 -6.88
CA ARG A 82 7.78 -18.41 -5.53
C ARG A 82 8.17 -16.92 -5.53
N LEU A 83 9.04 -16.51 -6.45
CA LEU A 83 9.37 -15.10 -6.65
C LEU A 83 8.16 -14.27 -7.08
N ALA A 84 7.33 -14.79 -8.00
CA ALA A 84 6.13 -14.10 -8.46
C ALA A 84 5.10 -13.92 -7.32
N GLU A 85 4.92 -14.94 -6.50
CA GLU A 85 4.07 -14.87 -5.29
C GLU A 85 4.57 -13.77 -4.34
N CYS A 86 5.84 -13.82 -3.94
CA CYS A 86 6.41 -12.85 -3.01
C CYS A 86 6.46 -11.42 -3.57
N LEU A 87 6.61 -11.25 -4.89
CA LEU A 87 6.50 -9.95 -5.54
C LEU A 87 5.08 -9.39 -5.45
N GLY A 88 4.06 -10.24 -5.65
CA GLY A 88 2.67 -9.87 -5.45
C GLY A 88 2.41 -9.38 -4.01
N ASP A 89 2.93 -10.12 -3.03
CA ASP A 89 2.84 -9.73 -1.62
C ASP A 89 3.53 -8.38 -1.35
N ALA A 90 4.75 -8.19 -1.85
CA ALA A 90 5.51 -6.95 -1.68
C ALA A 90 4.79 -5.73 -2.30
N LEU A 91 4.21 -5.89 -3.49
CA LEU A 91 3.43 -4.82 -4.14
C LEU A 91 2.19 -4.46 -3.32
N ARG A 92 1.51 -5.45 -2.75
CA ARG A 92 0.35 -5.21 -1.86
C ARG A 92 0.74 -4.48 -0.57
N VAL A 93 1.87 -4.85 0.03
CA VAL A 93 2.41 -4.13 1.20
C VAL A 93 2.76 -2.69 0.84
N ALA A 94 3.38 -2.47 -0.33
CA ALA A 94 3.71 -1.13 -0.82
C ALA A 94 2.46 -0.28 -1.05
N GLU A 95 1.41 -0.82 -1.67
CA GLU A 95 0.13 -0.14 -1.86
C GLU A 95 -0.52 0.22 -0.51
N SER A 96 -0.59 -0.73 0.41
CA SER A 96 -1.15 -0.49 1.76
C SER A 96 -0.41 0.62 2.51
N ARG A 97 0.91 0.68 2.40
CA ARG A 97 1.72 1.75 3.00
C ARG A 97 1.55 3.07 2.28
N GLY A 98 1.51 3.05 0.94
CA GLY A 98 1.33 4.24 0.11
C GLY A 98 0.01 4.96 0.37
N LEU A 99 -1.09 4.20 0.54
CA LEU A 99 -2.41 4.74 0.89
C LEU A 99 -2.48 5.41 2.28
N ARG A 100 -1.47 5.19 3.13
CA ARG A 100 -1.37 5.80 4.46
C ARG A 100 -0.46 7.04 4.48
N LEU A 101 0.19 7.37 3.37
CA LEU A 101 1.00 8.58 3.28
C LEU A 101 0.07 9.81 3.13
N PRO A 102 0.40 10.94 3.75
CA PRO A 102 -0.34 12.18 3.53
C PRO A 102 -0.23 12.61 2.06
N VAL A 103 -1.33 13.14 1.50
CA VAL A 103 -1.30 13.78 0.18
C VAL A 103 -0.49 15.07 0.31
N PRO A 104 0.53 15.32 -0.53
CA PRO A 104 1.25 16.58 -0.52
C PRO A 104 0.29 17.74 -0.79
N ASP A 105 0.34 18.79 0.04
CA ASP A 105 -0.43 20.02 -0.20
C ASP A 105 0.06 20.65 -1.51
N THR A 106 -0.66 20.41 -2.61
CA THR A 106 -0.47 21.19 -3.83
C THR A 106 -1.23 22.49 -3.65
N ASP A 107 -0.58 23.48 -3.05
CA ASP A 107 -1.00 24.87 -3.10
C ASP A 107 -0.91 25.32 -4.57
N VAL A 108 -1.98 25.09 -5.34
CA VAL A 108 -2.20 25.84 -6.58
C VAL A 108 -2.45 27.28 -6.15
N GLU A 109 -1.39 28.09 -6.23
CA GLU A 109 -1.47 29.54 -6.16
C GLU A 109 -2.55 30.00 -7.14
N ASP A 110 -3.70 30.37 -6.58
CA ASP A 110 -4.73 31.14 -7.26
C ASP A 110 -4.07 32.47 -7.65
N ALA A 111 -3.52 32.50 -8.85
CA ALA A 111 -3.00 33.70 -9.49
C ALA A 111 -4.20 34.63 -9.75
N GLY A 112 -4.63 35.32 -8.70
CA GLY A 112 -5.56 36.43 -8.77
C GLY A 112 -4.99 37.49 -9.70
N GLY A 113 -5.57 37.59 -10.90
CA GLY A 113 -5.33 38.70 -11.81
C GLY A 113 -5.80 39.99 -11.14
N ASP A 114 -4.84 40.82 -10.75
CA ASP A 114 -5.11 42.17 -10.26
C ASP A 114 -5.67 43.00 -11.43
N GLU A 115 -6.93 43.43 -11.28
CA GLU A 115 -7.57 44.40 -12.15
C GLU A 115 -6.88 45.76 -11.97
N VAL A 116 -6.01 46.14 -12.90
CA VAL A 116 -5.54 47.52 -13.00
C VAL A 116 -6.71 48.39 -13.49
N ARG A 117 -7.39 49.07 -12.57
CA ARG A 117 -8.17 50.28 -12.86
C ARG A 117 -7.27 51.48 -12.66
N ASP A 118 -6.78 52.05 -13.75
CA ASP A 118 -6.28 53.43 -13.76
C ASP A 118 -7.34 54.36 -14.38
N GLU A 119 -7.39 55.55 -13.78
CA GLU A 119 -8.39 56.65 -13.83
C GLU A 119 -8.81 57.17 -15.22
#